data_AF-A0A2V8XW76-F1
#
_entry.id   AF-A0A2V8XW76-F1
#
_cell.length_a   1.000
_cell.length_b   1.000
_cell.length_c   1.000
_cell.angle_alpha   90.00
_cell.angle_beta   90.00
_cell.angle_gamma   90.00
#
_symmetry.space_group_name_H-M   'P 1'
#
loop_
_entity.id
_entity.type
_entity.pdbx_description
1 polymer ?
#
loop_
_entity_poly.entity_id
_entity_poly.type
_entity_poly.pdbx_seq_one_letter_code
_entity_poly.pdbx_strand_id
1 'polypeptide(L)'
;MVMNAPIVLHRAHAFNLQIAGESMELSATQQAPQAQPWDRPFWKPVHGKEGVFAYLVIIHVLSIIGVILFPLPSLKVLGMTLLFTAFGGLGTTVCYHRMLAHKTVRTNRFIEQLLIFWAVFNGSGHPASWVAYHRLHHSFTDLPEDISSPKQGGFWWAHLRWLYQTEPADKKRWAPELTGGIYRIWGWAETPVILFSIFCGLILGFGWIGFFWMGAIRLLYSLHMQCLVNSLTHLGEAKEGDSSINLWWLGPFQLSAWGENWHKNHHTHAGSARLGLRWYQTDIGWYFIWMLEAIGLAHSIKRPRAS
;
A
#
# COMPACT_ATOMS: atom_id res chain seq x y z
N MET A 1 -48.15 29.62 17.12
CA MET A 1 -49.42 28.86 17.07
C MET A 1 -49.26 27.87 15.93
N VAL A 2 -48.63 26.72 16.14
CA VAL A 2 -49.03 25.48 16.87
C VAL A 2 -50.04 24.66 16.08
N MET A 3 -49.61 23.44 15.74
CA MET A 3 -50.35 22.15 15.62
C MET A 3 -49.29 21.14 15.14
N ASN A 4 -49.13 19.88 15.57
CA ASN A 4 -49.95 18.86 16.26
C ASN A 4 -48.96 17.83 16.88
N ALA A 5 -49.10 17.37 18.13
CA ALA A 5 -50.06 16.42 18.73
C ALA A 5 -49.64 14.93 18.63
N PRO A 6 -50.02 14.06 19.61
CA PRO A 6 -49.13 13.02 20.14
C PRO A 6 -49.53 11.55 19.87
N ILE A 7 -48.64 10.67 20.34
CA ILE A 7 -48.63 9.19 20.31
C ILE A 7 -49.86 8.58 21.01
N VAL A 8 -50.46 7.56 20.38
CA VAL A 8 -51.37 6.59 21.01
C VAL A 8 -50.96 5.17 20.59
N LEU A 9 -50.57 4.34 21.56
CA LEU A 9 -50.29 2.92 21.41
C LEU A 9 -51.60 2.13 21.45
N HIS A 10 -51.95 1.45 20.36
CA HIS A 10 -53.06 0.50 20.32
C HIS A 10 -52.56 -0.93 20.60
N ARG A 11 -53.13 -1.56 21.63
CA ARG A 11 -53.03 -3.00 21.94
C ARG A 11 -53.49 -3.84 20.76
N ALA A 12 -52.66 -4.76 20.30
CA ALA A 12 -53.08 -5.88 19.46
C ALA A 12 -53.27 -7.14 20.34
N HIS A 13 -54.41 -7.79 20.14
CA HIS A 13 -54.90 -8.97 20.86
C HIS A 13 -53.98 -10.18 20.70
N ALA A 14 -53.69 -10.85 21.82
CA ALA A 14 -53.11 -12.19 21.84
C ALA A 14 -54.20 -13.22 21.54
N PHE A 15 -54.03 -14.00 20.47
CA PHE A 15 -54.75 -15.25 20.23
C PHE A 15 -53.94 -16.39 20.86
N ASN A 16 -54.49 -17.03 21.89
CA ASN A 16 -53.95 -18.25 22.47
C ASN A 16 -54.34 -19.45 21.60
N LEU A 17 -53.36 -20.08 20.97
CA LEU A 17 -53.45 -21.43 20.43
C LEU A 17 -52.30 -22.23 21.03
N GLN A 18 -52.62 -22.97 22.10
CA GLN A 18 -51.75 -23.95 22.71
C GLN A 18 -51.65 -25.17 21.79
N ILE A 19 -50.52 -25.30 21.10
CA ILE A 19 -50.08 -26.59 20.55
C ILE A 19 -48.84 -27.00 21.36
N ALA A 20 -48.98 -28.12 22.06
CA ALA A 20 -47.92 -28.76 22.79
C ALA A 20 -46.85 -29.28 21.82
N GLY A 21 -45.59 -28.94 22.06
CA GLY A 21 -44.44 -29.47 21.31
C GLY A 21 -43.28 -28.48 21.29
N GLU A 22 -42.31 -28.70 22.18
CA GLU A 22 -40.93 -28.21 22.17
C GLU A 22 -40.70 -26.77 21.65
N SER A 23 -40.59 -25.83 22.58
CA SER A 23 -39.89 -24.57 22.33
C SER A 23 -38.41 -24.87 22.11
N MET A 24 -38.02 -25.04 20.85
CA MET A 24 -36.62 -24.97 20.44
C MET A 24 -36.18 -23.52 20.65
N GLU A 25 -35.62 -23.22 21.83
CA GLU A 25 -34.80 -22.03 22.01
C GLU A 25 -33.66 -22.12 20.99
N LEU A 26 -33.77 -21.34 19.91
CA LEU A 26 -32.63 -20.99 19.08
C LEU A 26 -31.69 -20.18 19.98
N SER A 27 -30.84 -20.90 20.72
CA SER A 27 -29.63 -20.36 21.31
C SER A 27 -28.88 -19.70 20.17
N ALA A 28 -28.97 -18.37 20.09
CA ALA A 28 -28.08 -17.57 19.29
C ALA A 28 -26.67 -17.93 19.77
N THR A 29 -25.99 -18.80 19.02
CA THR A 29 -24.59 -19.10 19.25
C THR A 29 -23.90 -17.75 19.16
N GLN A 30 -23.55 -17.17 20.32
CA GLN A 30 -22.62 -16.06 20.38
C GLN A 30 -21.36 -16.59 19.71
N GLN A 31 -21.20 -16.30 18.41
CA GLN A 31 -19.94 -16.52 17.73
C GLN A 31 -18.91 -15.79 18.58
N ALA A 32 -17.97 -16.55 19.13
CA ALA A 32 -16.85 -15.97 19.86
C ALA A 32 -16.29 -14.82 19.01
N PRO A 33 -15.97 -13.65 19.60
CA PRO A 33 -15.44 -12.53 18.83
C PRO A 33 -14.31 -13.04 17.97
N GLN A 34 -14.44 -12.92 16.65
CA GLN A 34 -13.41 -13.38 15.74
C GLN A 34 -12.13 -12.62 16.11
N ALA A 35 -11.10 -13.35 16.55
CA ALA A 35 -9.87 -12.75 17.02
C ALA A 35 -9.33 -11.81 15.95
N GLN A 36 -9.05 -10.56 16.32
CA GLN A 36 -8.67 -9.57 15.34
C GLN A 36 -7.27 -9.90 14.81
N PRO A 37 -6.96 -9.55 13.54
CA PRO A 37 -5.66 -9.86 12.96
C PRO A 37 -4.46 -9.32 13.78
N TRP A 38 -4.63 -8.18 14.46
CA TRP A 38 -3.60 -7.56 15.29
C TRP A 38 -3.37 -8.24 16.65
N ASP A 39 -4.28 -9.11 17.11
CA ASP A 39 -4.13 -9.88 18.36
C ASP A 39 -3.17 -11.07 18.19
N ARG A 40 -2.85 -11.43 16.94
CA ARG A 40 -1.92 -12.53 16.63
C ARG A 40 -0.50 -12.15 17.06
N PRO A 41 0.31 -13.10 17.58
CA PRO A 41 1.72 -12.83 17.87
C PRO A 41 2.46 -12.29 16.64
N PHE A 42 3.31 -11.29 16.83
CA PHE A 42 3.96 -10.59 15.70
C PHE A 42 4.86 -11.52 14.85
N TRP A 43 5.31 -12.65 15.37
CA TRP A 43 6.14 -13.61 14.63
C TRP A 43 5.34 -14.65 13.85
N LYS A 44 3.99 -14.57 13.85
CA LYS A 44 3.12 -15.54 13.17
C LYS A 44 2.47 -14.92 11.92
N PRO A 45 2.98 -15.24 10.71
CA PRO A 45 2.29 -14.90 9.47
C PRO A 45 1.02 -15.72 9.29
N VAL A 46 0.11 -15.22 8.45
CA VAL A 46 -1.02 -16.00 7.95
C VAL A 46 -0.55 -17.01 6.91
N HIS A 47 -1.38 -18.02 6.66
CA HIS A 47 -1.07 -19.02 5.65
C HIS A 47 -0.92 -18.36 4.26
N GLY A 48 0.15 -18.71 3.53
CA GLY A 48 0.47 -18.12 2.23
C GLY A 48 1.25 -16.80 2.30
N LYS A 49 1.59 -16.31 3.50
CA LYS A 49 2.42 -15.11 3.72
C LYS A 49 3.77 -15.41 4.39
N GLU A 50 4.12 -16.68 4.54
CA GLU A 50 5.37 -17.14 5.14
C GLU A 50 6.57 -16.60 4.37
N GLY A 51 6.50 -16.59 3.03
CA GLY A 51 7.55 -16.02 2.17
C GLY A 51 7.72 -14.51 2.34
N VAL A 52 6.62 -13.77 2.53
CA VAL A 52 6.67 -12.32 2.80
C VAL A 52 7.33 -12.07 4.16
N PHE A 53 6.92 -12.81 5.20
CA PHE A 53 7.54 -12.70 6.52
C PHE A 53 9.03 -13.04 6.49
N ALA A 54 9.41 -14.14 5.83
CA ALA A 54 10.81 -14.52 5.65
C ALA A 54 11.61 -13.44 4.91
N TYR A 55 11.07 -12.88 3.82
CA TYR A 55 11.69 -11.77 3.09
C TYR A 55 11.94 -10.57 4.02
N LEU A 56 10.92 -10.13 4.78
CA LEU A 56 11.03 -9.02 5.72
C LEU A 56 12.14 -9.28 6.74
N VAL A 57 12.17 -10.45 7.38
CA VAL A 57 13.22 -10.81 8.35
C VAL A 57 14.60 -10.77 7.69
N ILE A 58 14.75 -11.38 6.51
CA ILE A 58 16.03 -11.46 5.80
C ILE A 58 16.57 -10.06 5.47
N ILE A 59 15.76 -9.17 4.89
CA ILE A 59 16.27 -7.83 4.51
C ILE A 59 16.62 -6.97 5.73
N HIS A 60 15.93 -7.14 6.86
CA HIS A 60 16.30 -6.44 8.10
C HIS A 60 17.63 -6.96 8.64
N VAL A 61 17.78 -8.29 8.75
CA VAL A 61 19.02 -8.92 9.23
C VAL A 61 20.20 -8.57 8.33
N LEU A 62 20.04 -8.71 7.01
CA LEU A 62 21.09 -8.36 6.05
C LEU A 62 21.45 -6.87 6.09
N SER A 63 20.49 -5.98 6.30
CA SER A 63 20.77 -4.55 6.41
C SER A 63 21.55 -4.22 7.69
N ILE A 64 21.20 -4.84 8.82
CA ILE A 64 21.95 -4.69 10.08
C ILE A 64 23.38 -5.18 9.90
N ILE A 65 23.56 -6.37 9.33
CA ILE A 65 24.89 -6.91 9.00
C ILE A 65 25.64 -5.96 8.06
N GLY A 66 24.96 -5.45 7.03
CA GLY A 66 25.53 -4.54 6.05
C GLY A 66 26.02 -3.22 6.66
N VAL A 67 25.24 -2.62 7.56
CA VAL A 67 25.65 -1.39 8.26
C VAL A 67 26.83 -1.66 9.21
N ILE A 68 26.89 -2.82 9.87
CA ILE A 68 28.01 -3.18 10.75
C ILE A 68 29.30 -3.43 9.96
N LEU A 69 29.23 -4.22 8.87
CA LEU A 69 30.40 -4.64 8.11
C LEU A 69 30.84 -3.61 7.06
N PHE A 70 29.90 -2.84 6.52
CA PHE A 70 30.12 -1.87 5.44
C PHE A 70 29.40 -0.54 5.75
N PRO A 71 29.75 0.16 6.86
CA PRO A 71 29.02 1.34 7.34
C PRO A 71 29.03 2.52 6.37
N LEU A 72 30.08 2.65 5.54
CA LEU A 72 30.27 3.78 4.64
C LEU A 72 30.53 3.29 3.20
N PRO A 73 29.59 3.52 2.26
CA PRO A 73 29.77 3.21 0.86
C PRO A 73 30.65 4.27 0.19
N SER A 74 31.32 3.89 -0.90
CA SER A 74 31.90 4.89 -1.80
C SER A 74 30.79 5.73 -2.43
N LEU A 75 31.11 6.96 -2.86
CA LEU A 75 30.14 7.83 -3.54
C LEU A 75 29.51 7.16 -4.77
N LYS A 76 30.26 6.29 -5.45
CA LYS A 76 29.75 5.50 -6.58
C LYS A 76 28.68 4.50 -6.16
N VAL A 77 28.91 3.73 -5.10
CA VAL A 77 27.92 2.78 -4.57
C VAL A 77 26.70 3.52 -4.02
N LEU A 78 26.92 4.62 -3.29
CA LEU A 78 25.82 5.45 -2.79
C LEU A 78 24.98 6.02 -3.94
N GLY A 79 25.62 6.60 -4.96
CA GLY A 79 24.93 7.16 -6.12
C GLY A 79 24.10 6.11 -6.87
N MET A 80 24.64 4.92 -7.08
CA MET A 80 23.88 3.80 -7.69
C MET A 80 22.72 3.33 -6.81
N THR A 81 22.93 3.29 -5.49
CA THR A 81 21.87 2.95 -4.53
C THR A 81 20.72 3.93 -4.60
N LEU A 82 21.02 5.24 -4.57
CA LEU A 82 20.01 6.31 -4.67
C LEU A 82 19.31 6.28 -6.03
N LEU A 83 20.04 6.03 -7.13
CA LEU A 83 19.47 5.92 -8.47
C LEU A 83 18.46 4.77 -8.58
N PHE A 84 18.82 3.57 -8.09
CA PHE A 84 17.91 2.42 -8.10
C PHE A 84 16.72 2.62 -7.17
N THR A 85 16.92 3.31 -6.04
CA THR A 85 15.82 3.73 -5.17
C THR A 85 14.87 4.68 -5.89
N ALA A 86 15.41 5.63 -6.65
CA ALA A 86 14.63 6.59 -7.41
C ALA A 86 13.79 5.93 -8.50
N PHE A 87 14.36 5.01 -9.28
CA PHE A 87 13.59 4.24 -10.25
C PHE A 87 12.52 3.37 -9.59
N GLY A 88 12.83 2.73 -8.46
CA GLY A 88 11.86 1.97 -7.67
C GLY A 88 10.70 2.83 -7.15
N GLY A 89 11.03 4.04 -6.65
CA GLY A 89 10.06 5.05 -6.25
C GLY A 89 9.13 5.44 -7.39
N LEU A 90 9.68 5.76 -8.57
CA LEU A 90 8.91 6.04 -9.79
C LEU A 90 8.00 4.86 -10.18
N GLY A 91 8.51 3.63 -10.15
CA GLY A 91 7.71 2.43 -10.42
C GLY A 91 6.50 2.33 -9.49
N THR A 92 6.69 2.60 -8.21
CA THR A 92 5.64 2.51 -7.20
C THR A 92 4.63 3.66 -7.31
N THR A 93 5.10 4.92 -7.27
CA THR A 93 4.22 6.10 -7.30
C THR A 93 3.54 6.33 -8.65
N VAL A 94 4.28 6.20 -9.76
CA VAL A 94 3.73 6.51 -11.09
C VAL A 94 2.97 5.33 -11.66
N CYS A 95 3.54 4.13 -11.61
CA CYS A 95 2.90 2.96 -12.20
C CYS A 95 1.91 2.30 -11.25
N TYR A 96 2.34 1.75 -10.12
CA TYR A 96 1.42 1.01 -9.24
C TYR A 96 0.29 1.88 -8.72
N HIS A 97 0.63 3.04 -8.17
CA HIS A 97 -0.34 3.92 -7.53
C HIS A 97 -1.19 4.68 -8.56
N ARG A 98 -0.62 5.60 -9.35
CA ARG A 98 -1.39 6.50 -10.23
C ARG A 98 -1.94 5.79 -11.49
N MET A 99 -1.12 4.99 -12.17
CA MET A 99 -1.49 4.36 -13.43
C MET A 99 -2.39 3.13 -13.24
N LEU A 100 -1.97 2.16 -12.42
CA LEU A 100 -2.67 0.89 -12.29
C LEU A 100 -3.80 0.96 -11.26
N ALA A 101 -3.56 1.49 -10.06
CA ALA A 101 -4.59 1.51 -9.02
C ALA A 101 -5.67 2.56 -9.30
N HIS A 102 -5.31 3.82 -9.54
CA HIS A 102 -6.26 4.92 -9.74
C HIS A 102 -6.63 5.23 -11.20
N LYS A 103 -5.89 4.66 -12.18
CA LYS A 103 -6.15 4.88 -13.61
C LYS A 103 -6.22 6.38 -13.96
N THR A 104 -5.28 7.16 -13.43
CA THR A 104 -5.23 8.63 -13.61
C THR A 104 -4.25 9.05 -14.70
N VAL A 105 -3.42 8.13 -15.20
CA VAL A 105 -2.51 8.32 -16.33
C VAL A 105 -2.43 7.01 -17.10
N ARG A 106 -2.12 7.08 -18.39
CA ARG A 106 -1.77 5.94 -19.23
C ARG A 106 -0.46 6.22 -19.96
N THR A 107 0.34 5.18 -20.15
CA THR A 107 1.53 5.21 -21.01
C THR A 107 1.43 4.09 -22.04
N ASN A 108 2.37 4.04 -22.99
CA ASN A 108 2.53 2.84 -23.80
C ASN A 108 2.92 1.63 -22.93
N ARG A 109 2.70 0.42 -23.47
CA ARG A 109 2.90 -0.83 -22.73
C ARG A 109 4.37 -1.06 -22.34
N PHE A 110 5.31 -0.62 -23.15
CA PHE A 110 6.73 -0.78 -22.83
C PHE A 110 7.11 -0.02 -21.56
N ILE A 111 6.74 1.27 -21.47
CA ILE A 111 7.00 2.11 -20.29
C ILE A 111 6.28 1.57 -19.06
N GLU A 112 5.03 1.14 -19.22
CA GLU A 112 4.28 0.54 -18.11
C GLU A 112 5.00 -0.70 -17.57
N GLN A 113 5.40 -1.65 -18.42
CA GLN A 113 6.09 -2.86 -17.97
C GLN A 113 7.49 -2.57 -17.40
N LEU A 114 8.18 -1.56 -17.93
CA LEU A 114 9.46 -1.09 -17.37
C LEU A 114 9.28 -0.51 -15.97
N LEU A 115 8.22 0.26 -15.73
CA LEU A 115 7.93 0.80 -14.41
C LEU A 115 7.45 -0.30 -13.44
N ILE A 116 6.71 -1.31 -13.90
CA ILE A 116 6.39 -2.50 -13.10
C ILE A 116 7.68 -3.22 -12.70
N PHE A 117 8.63 -3.42 -13.62
CA PHE A 117 9.94 -4.00 -13.29
C PHE A 117 10.59 -3.24 -12.14
N TRP A 118 10.67 -1.91 -12.22
CA TRP A 118 11.27 -1.12 -11.16
C TRP A 118 10.50 -1.17 -9.84
N ALA A 119 9.17 -1.24 -9.86
CA ALA A 119 8.36 -1.42 -8.65
C ALA A 119 8.63 -2.77 -7.97
N VAL A 120 8.71 -3.87 -8.74
CA VAL A 120 9.05 -5.21 -8.23
C VAL A 120 10.51 -5.26 -7.75
N PHE A 121 11.43 -4.67 -8.51
CA PHE A 121 12.83 -4.49 -8.13
C PHE A 121 12.96 -3.67 -6.82
N ASN A 122 11.98 -2.84 -6.49
CA ASN A 122 11.92 -2.10 -5.24
C ASN A 122 11.27 -2.87 -4.07
N GLY A 123 10.89 -4.13 -4.27
CA GLY A 123 10.25 -4.96 -3.24
C GLY A 123 8.75 -4.73 -3.06
N SER A 124 8.07 -4.06 -4.01
CA SER A 124 6.63 -3.76 -3.91
C SER A 124 5.71 -4.96 -4.21
N GLY A 125 6.29 -6.12 -4.54
CA GLY A 125 5.56 -7.32 -4.97
C GLY A 125 4.91 -7.18 -6.35
N HIS A 126 4.23 -8.24 -6.81
CA HIS A 126 3.60 -8.23 -8.14
C HIS A 126 2.40 -7.25 -8.22
N PRO A 127 2.13 -6.67 -9.41
CA PRO A 127 1.23 -5.52 -9.56
C PRO A 127 -0.22 -5.82 -9.16
N ALA A 128 -0.74 -6.99 -9.53
CA ALA A 128 -2.12 -7.34 -9.21
C ALA A 128 -2.38 -7.48 -7.69
N SER A 129 -1.39 -7.93 -6.91
CA SER A 129 -1.51 -8.00 -5.45
C SER A 129 -1.46 -6.60 -4.84
N TRP A 130 -0.46 -5.79 -5.22
CA TRP A 130 -0.32 -4.43 -4.71
C TRP A 130 -1.58 -3.59 -4.99
N VAL A 131 -2.07 -3.61 -6.23
CA VAL A 131 -3.28 -2.87 -6.63
C VAL A 131 -4.53 -3.38 -5.92
N ALA A 132 -4.63 -4.70 -5.68
CA ALA A 132 -5.75 -5.25 -4.93
C ALA A 132 -5.79 -4.75 -3.49
N TYR A 133 -4.65 -4.74 -2.79
CA TYR A 133 -4.57 -4.18 -1.43
C TYR A 133 -4.86 -2.69 -1.40
N HIS A 134 -4.28 -1.92 -2.33
CA HIS A 134 -4.47 -0.47 -2.38
C HIS A 134 -5.94 -0.10 -2.62
N ARG A 135 -6.62 -0.78 -3.54
CA ARG A 135 -8.05 -0.56 -3.80
C ARG A 135 -8.95 -1.02 -2.66
N LEU A 136 -8.58 -2.11 -1.97
CA LEU A 136 -9.27 -2.55 -0.76
C LEU A 136 -9.17 -1.47 0.34
N HIS A 137 -7.96 -0.95 0.59
CA HIS A 137 -7.74 0.16 1.52
C HIS A 137 -8.61 1.37 1.17
N HIS A 138 -8.54 1.87 -0.08
CA HIS A 138 -9.34 3.02 -0.50
C HIS A 138 -10.86 2.82 -0.42
N SER A 139 -11.34 1.58 -0.51
CA SER A 139 -12.78 1.29 -0.43
C SER A 139 -13.31 1.29 0.98
N PHE A 140 -12.43 1.10 1.96
CA PHE A 140 -12.80 0.97 3.37
C PHE A 140 -11.94 1.85 4.28
N THR A 141 -11.31 2.91 3.77
CA THR A 141 -10.31 3.72 4.49
C THR A 141 -10.72 3.97 5.95
N ASP A 142 -9.89 3.50 6.88
CA ASP A 142 -10.06 3.61 8.33
C ASP A 142 -11.35 2.99 8.93
N LEU A 143 -12.08 2.19 8.16
CA LEU A 143 -13.15 1.28 8.63
C LEU A 143 -12.53 -0.06 9.09
N PRO A 144 -13.29 -0.91 9.82
CA PRO A 144 -12.79 -2.20 10.29
C PRO A 144 -12.24 -3.13 9.18
N GLU A 145 -12.72 -2.99 7.95
CA GLU A 145 -12.26 -3.74 6.78
C GLU A 145 -10.95 -3.21 6.17
N ASP A 146 -10.48 -2.03 6.58
CA ASP A 146 -9.18 -1.49 6.16
C ASP A 146 -8.04 -2.24 6.86
N ILE A 147 -7.49 -3.17 6.10
CA ILE A 147 -6.40 -4.04 6.50
C ILE A 147 -5.11 -3.32 6.88
N SER A 148 -4.95 -2.04 6.54
CA SER A 148 -3.71 -1.28 6.72
C SER A 148 -3.89 -0.03 7.58
N SER A 149 -5.06 0.15 8.21
CA SER A 149 -5.35 1.33 9.01
C SER A 149 -4.68 1.29 10.39
N PRO A 150 -3.99 2.37 10.81
CA PRO A 150 -3.49 2.49 12.17
C PRO A 150 -4.61 2.70 13.20
N LYS A 151 -5.81 3.14 12.77
CA LYS A 151 -6.98 3.27 13.66
C LYS A 151 -7.47 1.92 14.15
N GLN A 152 -7.27 0.86 13.36
CA GLN A 152 -7.71 -0.50 13.68
C GLN A 152 -6.67 -1.27 14.50
N GLY A 153 -5.44 -1.42 14.00
CA GLY A 153 -4.41 -2.23 14.64
C GLY A 153 -3.24 -1.46 15.27
N GLY A 154 -3.28 -0.12 15.25
CA GLY A 154 -2.18 0.74 15.70
C GLY A 154 -1.06 0.93 14.68
N PHE A 155 -0.08 1.75 15.06
CA PHE A 155 1.04 2.14 14.18
C PHE A 155 1.79 0.95 13.59
N TRP A 156 2.22 -0.01 14.43
CA TRP A 156 3.01 -1.16 13.96
C TRP A 156 2.22 -2.10 13.06
N TRP A 157 0.90 -2.17 13.25
CA TRP A 157 0.02 -2.89 12.35
C TRP A 157 0.07 -2.31 10.95
N ALA A 158 -0.26 -1.03 10.82
CA ALA A 158 -0.24 -0.28 9.57
C ALA A 158 1.15 -0.15 8.94
N HIS A 159 2.20 -0.15 9.77
CA HIS A 159 3.57 0.01 9.29
C HIS A 159 4.12 -1.29 8.69
N LEU A 160 4.02 -2.44 9.37
CA LEU A 160 4.64 -3.68 8.86
C LEU A 160 3.75 -4.91 8.95
N ARG A 161 2.96 -5.04 10.01
CA ARG A 161 2.33 -6.34 10.34
C ARG A 161 1.27 -6.74 9.32
N TRP A 162 0.52 -5.80 8.77
CA TRP A 162 -0.52 -6.09 7.78
C TRP A 162 0.03 -6.82 6.54
N LEU A 163 1.31 -6.61 6.19
CA LEU A 163 1.93 -7.23 5.02
C LEU A 163 1.93 -8.77 5.08
N TYR A 164 2.05 -9.33 6.29
CA TYR A 164 2.15 -10.77 6.51
C TYR A 164 1.09 -11.35 7.47
N GLN A 165 0.34 -10.51 8.19
CA GLN A 165 -0.73 -10.93 9.11
C GLN A 165 -2.15 -10.70 8.58
N THR A 166 -2.29 -10.08 7.42
CA THR A 166 -3.57 -9.98 6.69
C THR A 166 -3.66 -11.06 5.62
N GLU A 167 -4.84 -11.67 5.50
CA GLU A 167 -5.18 -12.57 4.41
C GLU A 167 -4.97 -11.92 3.03
N PRO A 168 -4.59 -12.70 2.00
CA PRO A 168 -4.43 -12.17 0.66
C PRO A 168 -5.68 -11.46 0.12
N ALA A 169 -5.54 -10.21 -0.32
CA ALA A 169 -6.63 -9.51 -1.01
C ALA A 169 -7.04 -10.26 -2.29
N ASP A 170 -8.35 -10.39 -2.51
CA ASP A 170 -8.87 -11.07 -3.70
C ASP A 170 -8.58 -10.25 -4.97
N LYS A 171 -7.57 -10.70 -5.71
CA LYS A 171 -7.14 -10.09 -6.97
C LYS A 171 -8.22 -10.11 -8.04
N LYS A 172 -9.11 -11.11 -8.07
CA LYS A 172 -10.19 -11.19 -9.06
C LYS A 172 -11.28 -10.18 -8.76
N ARG A 173 -11.53 -9.89 -7.48
CA ARG A 173 -12.46 -8.84 -7.06
C ARG A 173 -11.87 -7.44 -7.27
N TRP A 174 -10.64 -7.21 -6.80
CA TRP A 174 -10.10 -5.86 -6.68
C TRP A 174 -9.25 -5.41 -7.87
N ALA A 175 -8.62 -6.33 -8.60
CA ALA A 175 -7.75 -6.03 -9.73
C ALA A 175 -7.89 -7.05 -10.89
N PRO A 176 -9.13 -7.38 -11.32
CA PRO A 176 -9.36 -8.43 -12.33
C PRO A 176 -8.55 -8.21 -13.62
N GLU A 177 -8.39 -6.95 -14.02
CA GLU A 177 -7.68 -6.57 -15.24
C GLU A 177 -6.17 -6.89 -15.20
N LEU A 178 -5.61 -7.11 -14.01
CA LEU A 178 -4.20 -7.44 -13.80
C LEU A 178 -3.98 -8.95 -13.58
N THR A 179 -5.03 -9.77 -13.63
CA THR A 179 -4.92 -11.23 -13.43
C THR A 179 -4.64 -12.02 -14.72
N GLY A 180 -4.75 -11.37 -15.88
CA GLY A 180 -4.58 -11.98 -17.20
C GLY A 180 -3.46 -11.36 -18.05
N GLY A 181 -3.33 -11.89 -19.27
CA GLY A 181 -2.43 -11.35 -20.30
C GLY A 181 -0.97 -11.24 -19.85
N ILE A 182 -0.32 -10.13 -20.26
CA ILE A 182 1.09 -9.86 -19.95
C ILE A 182 1.36 -9.82 -18.44
N TYR A 183 0.39 -9.42 -17.61
CA TYR A 183 0.59 -9.26 -16.17
C TYR A 183 0.83 -10.58 -15.42
N ARG A 184 0.42 -11.72 -16.00
CA ARG A 184 0.71 -13.06 -15.45
C ARG A 184 2.20 -13.33 -15.32
N ILE A 185 3.04 -12.67 -16.13
CA ILE A 185 4.50 -12.78 -16.05
C ILE A 185 5.02 -12.48 -14.66
N TRP A 186 4.44 -11.48 -14.01
CA TRP A 186 4.91 -10.98 -12.72
C TRP A 186 4.63 -11.94 -11.57
N GLY A 187 3.70 -12.88 -11.73
CA GLY A 187 3.47 -13.92 -10.73
C GLY A 187 4.63 -14.90 -10.59
N TRP A 188 5.42 -15.11 -11.64
CA TRP A 188 6.64 -15.93 -11.60
C TRP A 188 7.92 -15.12 -11.63
N ALA A 189 7.88 -13.91 -12.19
CA ALA A 189 9.04 -13.01 -12.24
C ALA A 189 9.31 -12.27 -10.92
N GLU A 190 8.34 -12.17 -10.00
CA GLU A 190 8.50 -11.48 -8.70
C GLU A 190 9.73 -11.97 -7.93
N THR A 191 9.79 -13.27 -7.62
CA THR A 191 10.90 -13.83 -6.83
C THR A 191 12.26 -13.67 -7.54
N PRO A 192 12.43 -14.05 -8.84
CA PRO A 192 13.68 -13.80 -9.55
C PRO A 192 14.11 -12.34 -9.59
N VAL A 193 13.17 -11.39 -9.76
CA VAL A 193 13.49 -9.96 -9.80
C VAL A 193 13.88 -9.43 -8.42
N ILE A 194 13.23 -9.90 -7.35
CA ILE A 194 13.62 -9.55 -5.98
C ILE A 194 15.00 -10.12 -5.65
N LEU A 195 15.29 -11.37 -6.05
CA LEU A 195 16.64 -11.94 -5.90
C LEU A 195 17.66 -11.15 -6.71
N PHE A 196 17.37 -10.83 -7.97
CA PHE A 196 18.22 -9.97 -8.78
C PHE A 196 18.47 -8.62 -8.11
N SER A 197 17.44 -8.04 -7.51
CA SER A 197 17.50 -6.78 -6.77
C SER A 197 18.41 -6.84 -5.53
N ILE A 198 18.35 -7.92 -4.75
CA ILE A 198 19.24 -8.15 -3.59
C ILE A 198 20.69 -8.32 -4.07
N PHE A 199 20.91 -9.08 -5.14
CA PHE A 199 22.25 -9.43 -5.61
C PHE A 199 22.83 -8.45 -6.65
N CYS A 200 22.11 -7.39 -7.03
CA CYS A 200 22.50 -6.51 -8.14
C CYS A 200 23.88 -5.87 -7.96
N GLY A 201 24.26 -5.52 -6.74
CA GLY A 201 25.59 -4.95 -6.46
C GLY A 201 26.73 -5.92 -6.72
N LEU A 202 26.54 -7.22 -6.47
CA LEU A 202 27.53 -8.25 -6.82
C LEU A 202 27.61 -8.44 -8.33
N ILE A 203 26.45 -8.55 -8.98
CA ILE A 203 26.35 -8.75 -10.44
C ILE A 203 27.02 -7.61 -11.20
N LEU A 204 26.89 -6.37 -10.72
CA LEU A 204 27.49 -5.18 -11.31
C LEU A 204 28.96 -4.96 -10.91
N GLY A 205 29.56 -5.87 -10.15
CA GLY A 205 30.99 -5.81 -9.80
C GLY A 205 31.34 -4.86 -8.65
N PHE A 206 30.36 -4.44 -7.83
CA PHE A 206 30.60 -3.62 -6.64
C PHE A 206 30.95 -4.44 -5.38
N GLY A 207 31.04 -5.77 -5.49
CA GLY A 207 31.39 -6.65 -4.38
C GLY A 207 30.37 -6.64 -3.25
N TRP A 208 30.80 -7.06 -2.05
CA TRP A 208 29.94 -7.16 -0.87
C TRP A 208 29.36 -5.82 -0.43
N ILE A 209 30.10 -4.72 -0.57
CA ILE A 209 29.55 -3.40 -0.26
C ILE A 209 28.36 -3.06 -1.16
N GLY A 210 28.40 -3.45 -2.43
CA GLY A 210 27.27 -3.34 -3.34
C GLY A 210 26.09 -4.25 -2.96
N PHE A 211 26.36 -5.51 -2.58
CA PHE A 211 25.32 -6.43 -2.10
C PHE A 211 24.49 -5.81 -0.96
N PHE A 212 25.17 -5.25 0.03
CA PHE A 212 24.51 -4.66 1.20
C PHE A 212 23.84 -3.33 0.87
N TRP A 213 24.54 -2.38 0.25
CA TRP A 213 23.98 -1.05 -0.01
C TRP A 213 22.95 -1.02 -1.13
N MET A 214 23.27 -1.60 -2.30
CA MET A 214 22.38 -1.58 -3.46
C MET A 214 21.28 -2.64 -3.37
N GLY A 215 21.49 -3.69 -2.57
CA GLY A 215 20.52 -4.75 -2.30
C GLY A 215 19.75 -4.52 -1.00
N ALA A 216 20.22 -5.12 0.10
CA ALA A 216 19.49 -5.23 1.35
C ALA A 216 19.09 -3.88 1.98
N ILE A 217 20.06 -2.97 2.19
CA ILE A 217 19.84 -1.65 2.84
C ILE A 217 18.87 -0.82 2.02
N ARG A 218 19.05 -0.79 0.69
CA ARG A 218 18.11 -0.11 -0.22
C ARG A 218 16.69 -0.66 -0.08
N LEU A 219 16.53 -1.98 -0.15
CA LEU A 219 15.22 -2.61 -0.07
C LEU A 219 14.54 -2.37 1.28
N LEU A 220 15.30 -2.39 2.38
CA LEU A 220 14.80 -2.04 3.71
C LEU A 220 14.37 -0.58 3.77
N TYR A 221 15.18 0.34 3.25
CA TYR A 221 14.82 1.75 3.15
C TYR A 221 13.53 1.95 2.34
N SER A 222 13.45 1.34 1.15
CA SER A 222 12.27 1.41 0.27
C SER A 222 11.01 0.82 0.90
N LEU A 223 11.13 -0.27 1.65
CA LEU A 223 10.03 -0.85 2.43
C LEU A 223 9.49 0.20 3.41
N HIS A 224 10.35 0.72 4.29
CA HIS A 224 9.92 1.67 5.31
C HIS A 224 9.33 2.94 4.69
N MET A 225 9.92 3.48 3.61
CA MET A 225 9.37 4.67 2.95
C MET A 225 7.95 4.48 2.41
N GLN A 226 7.62 3.28 1.91
CA GLN A 226 6.27 2.93 1.49
C GLN A 226 5.35 2.75 2.71
N CYS A 227 5.80 2.00 3.71
CA CYS A 227 5.06 1.75 4.95
C CYS A 227 4.73 3.02 5.74
N LEU A 228 5.58 4.04 5.70
CA LEU A 228 5.33 5.34 6.33
C LEU A 228 4.09 6.05 5.76
N VAL A 229 3.70 5.75 4.52
CA VAL A 229 2.47 6.28 3.93
C VAL A 229 1.26 5.68 4.66
N ASN A 230 1.10 4.36 4.70
CA ASN A 230 -0.02 3.74 5.42
C ASN A 230 -0.02 4.02 6.94
N SER A 231 1.16 4.18 7.54
CA SER A 231 1.28 4.39 8.98
C SER A 231 1.22 5.87 9.37
N LEU A 232 2.28 6.64 9.16
CA LEU A 232 2.34 8.04 9.62
C LEU A 232 1.30 8.93 8.98
N THR A 233 1.02 8.76 7.68
CA THR A 233 0.08 9.66 7.00
C THR A 233 -1.38 9.35 7.29
N HIS A 234 -1.68 8.34 8.13
CA HIS A 234 -3.01 8.02 8.68
C HIS A 234 -3.09 8.21 10.21
N LEU A 235 -2.17 8.96 10.83
CA LEU A 235 -2.24 9.29 12.26
C LEU A 235 -3.04 10.57 12.55
N GLY A 236 -3.83 11.06 11.58
CA GLY A 236 -4.69 12.21 11.80
C GLY A 236 -5.88 11.89 12.70
N GLU A 237 -6.56 12.93 13.16
CA GLU A 237 -7.82 12.79 13.86
C GLU A 237 -8.99 12.85 12.86
N ALA A 238 -9.80 11.79 12.81
CA ALA A 238 -11.05 11.76 12.06
C ALA A 238 -12.15 11.11 12.91
N LYS A 239 -13.21 11.89 13.19
CA LYS A 239 -14.40 11.41 13.92
C LYS A 239 -15.10 10.27 13.16
N GLU A 240 -15.23 10.42 11.84
CA GLU A 240 -15.75 9.41 10.92
C GLU A 240 -14.89 9.41 9.64
N GLY A 241 -14.60 8.23 9.09
CA GLY A 241 -13.88 8.08 7.82
C GLY A 241 -12.38 8.34 7.88
N ASP A 242 -11.87 8.99 6.82
CA ASP A 242 -10.46 9.09 6.43
C ASP A 242 -9.61 10.04 7.30
N SER A 243 -8.71 9.43 8.07
CA SER A 243 -7.73 10.05 8.97
C SER A 243 -6.44 10.52 8.28
N SER A 244 -6.39 10.48 6.94
CA SER A 244 -5.18 10.85 6.22
C SER A 244 -4.77 12.31 6.45
N ILE A 245 -3.46 12.55 6.46
CA ILE A 245 -2.83 13.86 6.64
C ILE A 245 -1.69 14.06 5.64
N ASN A 246 -1.39 15.32 5.36
CA ASN A 246 -0.24 15.71 4.57
C ASN A 246 0.98 15.89 5.50
N LEU A 247 2.10 15.22 5.22
CA LEU A 247 3.33 15.34 5.99
C LEU A 247 4.47 15.88 5.13
N TRP A 248 4.72 17.19 5.18
CA TRP A 248 5.74 17.82 4.33
C TRP A 248 7.15 17.32 4.64
N TRP A 249 7.47 17.11 5.92
CA TRP A 249 8.81 16.72 6.38
C TRP A 249 9.16 15.27 6.01
N LEU A 250 8.16 14.43 5.70
CA LEU A 250 8.39 13.07 5.19
C LEU A 250 8.99 13.09 3.79
N GLY A 251 8.72 14.14 3.01
CA GLY A 251 9.19 14.30 1.64
C GLY A 251 10.72 14.14 1.48
N PRO A 252 11.54 14.94 2.19
CA PRO A 252 12.99 14.78 2.19
C PRO A 252 13.48 13.37 2.56
N PHE A 253 12.83 12.72 3.54
CA PHE A 253 13.18 11.36 3.93
C PHE A 253 12.88 10.33 2.86
N GLN A 254 11.90 10.56 1.99
CA GLN A 254 11.57 9.73 0.84
C GLN A 254 12.48 10.01 -0.39
N LEU A 255 13.68 10.54 -0.16
CA LEU A 255 14.64 10.96 -1.18
C LEU A 255 14.21 12.10 -2.10
N SER A 256 13.01 12.72 -1.94
CA SER A 256 12.58 13.98 -2.61
C SER A 256 11.06 14.21 -2.76
N ALA A 257 10.23 13.69 -1.86
CA ALA A 257 8.77 13.87 -1.92
C ALA A 257 8.18 13.38 -3.25
N TRP A 258 8.08 12.05 -3.41
CA TRP A 258 7.44 11.40 -4.58
C TRP A 258 6.00 11.86 -4.84
N GLY A 259 5.39 12.62 -3.91
CA GLY A 259 4.02 13.08 -3.90
C GLY A 259 3.16 12.33 -2.88
N GLU A 260 3.59 11.13 -2.49
CA GLU A 260 2.84 10.22 -1.60
C GLU A 260 2.65 10.77 -0.18
N ASN A 261 3.56 11.64 0.26
CA ASN A 261 3.46 12.35 1.54
C ASN A 261 2.34 13.42 1.57
N TRP A 262 1.78 13.78 0.41
CA TRP A 262 0.56 14.59 0.29
C TRP A 262 -0.69 13.70 0.34
N HIS A 263 -0.76 12.86 1.38
CA HIS A 263 -1.73 11.77 1.42
C HIS A 263 -3.18 12.25 1.61
N LYS A 264 -3.41 13.33 2.36
CA LYS A 264 -4.76 13.92 2.45
C LYS A 264 -5.22 14.49 1.12
N ASN A 265 -4.32 15.13 0.38
CA ASN A 265 -4.66 15.61 -0.96
C ASN A 265 -5.07 14.44 -1.87
N HIS A 266 -4.33 13.34 -1.79
CA HIS A 266 -4.59 12.11 -2.52
C HIS A 266 -5.96 11.52 -2.18
N HIS A 267 -6.27 11.27 -0.90
CA HIS A 267 -7.57 10.72 -0.51
C HIS A 267 -8.74 11.63 -0.90
N THR A 268 -8.55 12.96 -0.79
CA THR A 268 -9.58 13.93 -1.20
C THR A 268 -9.79 13.93 -2.72
N HIS A 269 -8.74 13.72 -3.51
CA HIS A 269 -8.76 13.82 -4.97
C HIS A 269 -8.14 12.59 -5.64
N ALA A 270 -8.54 11.38 -5.23
CA ALA A 270 -7.92 10.12 -5.68
C ALA A 270 -8.04 9.88 -7.21
N GLY A 271 -8.91 10.64 -7.88
CA GLY A 271 -9.05 10.68 -9.34
C GLY A 271 -8.01 11.56 -10.06
N SER A 272 -7.04 12.16 -9.36
CA SER A 272 -6.00 13.03 -9.90
C SER A 272 -4.65 12.32 -9.99
N ALA A 273 -3.89 12.55 -11.06
CA ALA A 273 -2.50 12.10 -11.18
C ALA A 273 -1.51 13.02 -10.41
N ARG A 274 -1.97 14.18 -9.96
CA ARG A 274 -1.19 15.17 -9.20
C ARG A 274 -1.61 15.13 -7.73
N LEU A 275 -0.68 14.78 -6.84
CA LEU A 275 -0.90 14.68 -5.40
C LEU A 275 -0.49 15.99 -4.68
N GLY A 276 0.58 16.65 -5.13
CA GLY A 276 0.97 17.97 -4.65
C GLY A 276 0.09 19.08 -5.26
N LEU A 277 -0.87 19.63 -4.51
CA LEU A 277 -1.85 20.60 -5.02
C LEU A 277 -1.39 22.06 -4.92
N ARG A 278 -0.50 22.37 -3.97
CA ARG A 278 0.04 23.72 -3.78
C ARG A 278 1.40 23.86 -4.46
N TRP A 279 1.82 25.08 -4.79
CA TRP A 279 3.06 25.35 -5.52
C TRP A 279 4.32 24.88 -4.77
N TYR A 280 4.29 24.90 -3.43
CA TYR A 280 5.39 24.42 -2.57
C TYR A 280 5.31 22.92 -2.26
N GLN A 281 4.26 22.23 -2.72
CA GLN A 281 4.12 20.78 -2.52
C GLN A 281 4.84 20.04 -3.64
N THR A 282 6.12 19.75 -3.43
CA THR A 282 6.95 18.95 -4.34
C THR A 282 6.32 17.58 -4.59
N ASP A 283 6.18 17.20 -5.86
CA ASP A 283 5.60 15.92 -6.28
C ASP A 283 6.37 15.41 -7.50
N ILE A 284 7.41 14.62 -7.25
CA ILE A 284 8.28 14.12 -8.33
C ILE A 284 7.57 13.10 -9.21
N GLY A 285 6.65 12.31 -8.68
CA GLY A 285 5.82 11.44 -9.51
C GLY A 285 5.04 12.25 -10.54
N TRP A 286 4.53 13.43 -10.16
CA TRP A 286 3.81 14.33 -11.06
C TRP A 286 4.75 14.96 -12.08
N TYR A 287 5.92 15.44 -11.66
CA TYR A 287 6.90 16.02 -12.58
C TYR A 287 7.38 15.00 -13.62
N PHE A 288 7.54 13.73 -13.22
CA PHE A 288 7.86 12.66 -14.15
C PHE A 288 6.72 12.38 -15.13
N ILE A 289 5.47 12.32 -14.68
CA ILE A 289 4.30 12.18 -15.55
C ILE A 289 4.20 13.35 -16.53
N TRP A 290 4.41 14.57 -16.05
CA TRP A 290 4.39 15.78 -16.87
C TRP A 290 5.51 15.79 -17.92
N MET A 291 6.71 15.35 -17.56
CA MET A 291 7.81 15.15 -18.52
C MET A 291 7.43 14.12 -19.59
N LEU A 292 6.87 12.96 -19.20
CA LEU A 292 6.41 11.93 -20.14
C LEU A 292 5.29 12.45 -21.07
N GLU A 293 4.38 13.28 -20.55
CA GLU A 293 3.33 13.93 -21.36
C GLU A 293 3.94 14.87 -22.40
N ALA A 294 4.91 15.69 -22.00
CA ALA A 294 5.57 16.65 -22.88
C ALA A 294 6.27 15.98 -24.07
N ILE A 295 6.77 14.76 -23.90
CA ILE A 295 7.40 13.96 -24.97
C ILE A 295 6.45 12.93 -25.61
N GLY A 296 5.14 13.01 -25.33
CA GLY A 296 4.12 12.16 -25.96
C GLY A 296 4.08 10.69 -25.48
N LEU A 297 4.73 10.37 -24.36
CA LEU A 297 4.81 9.03 -23.79
C LEU A 297 3.74 8.75 -22.72
N ALA A 298 3.11 9.79 -22.18
CA ALA A 298 1.95 9.70 -21.29
C ALA A 298 0.73 10.43 -21.87
N HIS A 299 -0.45 9.87 -21.64
CA HIS A 299 -1.72 10.41 -22.12
C HIS A 299 -2.88 10.09 -21.16
N SER A 300 -4.07 10.62 -21.45
CA SER A 300 -5.28 10.43 -20.63
C SER A 300 -5.08 10.84 -19.16
N ILE A 301 -4.31 11.92 -18.93
CA ILE A 301 -3.92 12.39 -17.60
C ILE A 301 -5.08 13.13 -16.95
N LYS A 302 -5.52 12.63 -15.80
CA LYS A 302 -6.52 13.28 -14.95
C LYS A 302 -5.83 14.27 -14.02
N ARG A 303 -6.30 15.51 -14.02
CA ARG A 303 -5.81 16.60 -13.17
C ARG A 303 -6.83 16.93 -12.08
N PRO A 304 -6.45 17.65 -11.00
CA PRO A 304 -7.39 18.07 -9.99
C PRO A 304 -8.50 18.91 -10.64
N ARG A 305 -9.76 18.66 -10.26
CA ARG A 305 -10.85 19.57 -10.67
C ARG A 305 -10.55 20.94 -10.08
N ALA A 306 -10.73 22.01 -10.87
CA ALA A 306 -10.72 23.35 -10.32
C ALA A 306 -11.83 23.43 -9.26
N SER A 307 -11.45 23.75 -8.03
CA SER A 307 -12.37 24.11 -6.95
C SER A 307 -12.86 25.54 -7.13
#